data_AF-A0A1G8Q0Q2-F1
#
_entry.id   AF-A0A1G8Q0Q2-F1
#
_cell.length_a   1.000
_cell.length_b   1.000
_cell.length_c   1.000
_cell.angle_alpha   90.00
_cell.angle_beta   90.00
_cell.angle_gamma   90.00
#
_symmetry.space_group_name_H-M   'P 1'
#
loop_
_entity.id
_entity.type
_entity.pdbx_description
1 polymer ?
#
loop_
_entity_poly.entity_id
_entity_poly.type
_entity_poly.pdbx_seq_one_letter_code
_entity_poly.pdbx_strand_id
1 'polypeptide(L)'
;MAISHFDHFLAEATVPDSDPMLTLGLEELFGLYISWCNVHHHIPGTEADFRAAMKQHGINASAPGLRMTGPAATDYILASYPALP
;
A
#
# COMPACT_ATOMS: atom_id res chain seq x y z
N MET A 1 16.41 -0.71 -14.91
CA MET A 1 15.36 -1.60 -14.37
C MET A 1 14.01 -1.04 -14.76
N ALA A 2 13.04 -1.87 -15.18
CA ALA A 2 11.67 -1.40 -15.33
C ALA A 2 11.11 -1.14 -13.92
N ILE A 3 10.68 0.09 -13.66
CA ILE A 3 10.05 0.45 -12.39
C ILE A 3 8.67 -0.22 -12.42
N SER A 4 8.47 -1.24 -11.59
CA SER A 4 7.17 -1.93 -11.48
C SER A 4 6.14 -1.00 -10.87
N HIS A 5 4.84 -1.19 -11.18
CA HIS A 5 3.77 -0.45 -10.51
C HIS A 5 3.82 -0.55 -8.97
N PHE A 6 4.40 -1.63 -8.45
CA PHE A 6 4.66 -1.80 -7.01
C PHE A 6 5.67 -0.78 -6.48
N ASP A 7 6.71 -0.45 -7.25
CA ASP A 7 7.75 0.49 -6.84
C ASP A 7 7.21 1.92 -6.86
N HIS A 8 6.40 2.27 -7.87
CA HIS A 8 5.63 3.51 -7.91
C HIS A 8 4.65 3.63 -6.73
N PHE A 9 3.87 2.59 -6.48
CA PHE A 9 2.99 2.53 -5.31
C PHE A 9 3.77 2.74 -4.01
N LEU A 10 4.89 2.05 -3.83
CA LEU A 10 5.70 2.17 -2.64
C LEU A 10 6.28 3.59 -2.49
N ALA A 11 6.72 4.21 -3.58
CA ALA A 11 7.28 5.56 -3.54
C ALA A 11 6.22 6.66 -3.33
N GLU A 12 5.01 6.49 -3.85
CA GLU A 12 3.96 7.52 -3.82
C GLU A 12 3.01 7.36 -2.61
N ALA A 13 2.68 6.13 -2.23
CA ALA A 13 1.66 5.82 -1.23
C ALA A 13 2.23 5.30 0.10
N THR A 14 3.52 4.96 0.16
CA THR A 14 4.17 4.48 1.39
C THR A 14 5.44 5.24 1.71
N VAL A 15 5.79 5.29 2.99
CA VAL A 15 7.09 5.81 3.45
C VAL A 15 7.73 4.77 4.36
N PRO A 16 9.05 4.51 4.23
CA PRO A 16 9.76 3.69 5.20
C PRO A 16 9.70 4.36 6.57
N ASP A 17 9.05 3.70 7.51
CA ASP A 17 8.91 4.13 8.90
C ASP A 17 9.42 3.00 9.80
N SER A 18 10.31 3.36 10.72
CA SER A 18 10.92 2.39 11.64
C SER A 18 10.06 2.15 12.88
N ASP A 19 8.91 2.83 13.00
CA ASP A 19 7.99 2.68 14.12
C ASP A 19 7.00 1.53 13.89
N PRO A 20 7.18 0.38 14.58
CA PRO A 20 6.32 -0.79 14.41
C PRO A 20 4.90 -0.60 14.95
N MET A 21 4.62 0.50 15.66
CA MET A 21 3.28 0.81 16.17
C MET A 21 2.42 1.52 15.10
N LEU A 22 3.05 2.09 14.07
CA LEU A 22 2.42 2.81 12.97
C LEU A 22 2.45 2.05 11.64
N THR A 23 2.98 0.82 11.63
CA THR A 23 3.04 -0.02 10.43
C THR A 23 1.69 -0.63 10.10
N LEU A 24 1.29 -0.50 8.84
CA LEU A 24 0.07 -1.11 8.31
C LEU A 24 0.22 -2.62 8.17
N GLY A 25 -0.85 -3.38 8.38
CA GLY A 25 -0.89 -4.78 8.01
C GLY A 25 -0.79 -4.98 6.49
N LEU A 26 -0.43 -6.20 6.05
CA LEU A 26 -0.43 -6.57 4.63
C LEU A 26 -1.80 -6.35 3.98
N GLU A 27 -2.89 -6.62 4.72
CA GLU A 27 -4.26 -6.43 4.25
C GLU A 27 -4.59 -4.95 4.02
N GLU A 28 -4.17 -4.06 4.92
CA GLU A 28 -4.37 -2.60 4.78
C GLU A 28 -3.53 -2.03 3.63
N LEU A 29 -2.29 -2.51 3.47
CA LEU A 29 -1.45 -2.17 2.34
C LEU A 29 -2.06 -2.63 1.01
N PHE A 30 -2.69 -3.81 0.98
CA PHE A 30 -3.38 -4.30 -0.20
C PHE A 30 -4.59 -3.40 -0.53
N GLY A 31 -5.38 -3.01 0.47
CA GLY A 31 -6.48 -2.05 0.29
C GLY A 31 -6.02 -0.69 -0.26
N LEU A 32 -4.90 -0.17 0.23
CA LEU A 32 -4.27 1.05 -0.30
C LEU A 32 -3.79 0.85 -1.74
N TYR A 33 -3.20 -0.31 -2.06
CA TYR A 33 -2.76 -0.64 -3.40
C TYR A 33 -3.91 -0.69 -4.41
N ILE A 34 -5.04 -1.30 -4.05
CA ILE A 34 -6.24 -1.29 -4.91
C ILE A 34 -6.70 0.15 -5.17
N SER A 35 -6.73 0.98 -4.14
CA SER A 35 -7.14 2.39 -4.24
C SER A 35 -6.19 3.18 -5.12
N TRP A 36 -4.88 3.01 -4.94
CA TRP A 36 -3.84 3.62 -5.78
C TRP A 36 -3.93 3.15 -7.24
N CYS A 37 -4.17 1.86 -7.48
CA CYS A 37 -4.40 1.32 -8.82
C CYS A 37 -5.60 2.00 -9.49
N ASN A 38 -6.69 2.22 -8.77
CA ASN A 38 -7.87 2.90 -9.30
C ASN A 38 -7.57 4.35 -9.70
N VAL A 39 -6.82 5.09 -8.87
CA VAL A 39 -6.41 6.48 -9.16
C VAL A 39 -5.46 6.57 -10.35
N HIS A 40 -4.53 5.63 -10.49
CA HIS A 40 -3.53 5.59 -11.56
C HIS A 40 -4.00 4.82 -12.81
N HIS A 41 -5.26 4.37 -12.85
CA HIS A 41 -5.83 3.51 -13.90
C HIS A 41 -4.98 2.25 -14.19
N HIS A 42 -4.38 1.67 -13.15
CA HIS A 42 -3.68 0.40 -13.21
C HIS A 42 -4.62 -0.76 -12.87
N ILE A 43 -4.36 -1.93 -13.48
CA ILE A 43 -5.08 -3.15 -13.15
C ILE A 43 -4.44 -3.74 -11.89
N PRO A 44 -5.16 -3.80 -10.76
CA PRO A 44 -4.61 -4.41 -9.56
C PRO A 44 -4.34 -5.90 -9.79
N GLY A 45 -3.19 -6.37 -9.30
CA GLY A 45 -2.84 -7.78 -9.26
C GLY A 45 -3.59 -8.51 -8.14
N THR A 46 -3.42 -9.84 -8.08
CA THR A 46 -3.95 -10.61 -6.96
C THR A 46 -3.19 -10.30 -5.67
N GLU A 47 -3.81 -10.55 -4.52
CA GLU A 47 -3.14 -10.41 -3.21
C GLU A 47 -1.87 -11.28 -3.14
N ALA A 48 -1.89 -12.45 -3.78
CA ALA A 48 -0.72 -13.34 -3.85
C ALA A 48 0.44 -12.71 -4.62
N ASP A 49 0.17 -12.08 -5.77
CA ASP A 49 1.18 -11.34 -6.56
C ASP A 49 1.72 -10.15 -5.76
N PHE A 50 0.83 -9.39 -5.11
CA PHE A 50 1.22 -8.27 -4.26
C PHE A 50 2.14 -8.73 -3.13
N ARG A 51 1.76 -9.78 -2.40
CA ARG A 51 2.56 -10.35 -1.32
C ARG A 51 3.91 -10.88 -1.80
N ALA A 52 3.95 -11.49 -2.99
CA ALA A 52 5.20 -11.93 -3.59
C ALA A 52 6.11 -10.74 -3.94
N ALA A 53 5.55 -9.68 -4.53
CA ALA A 53 6.28 -8.44 -4.83
C ALA A 53 6.80 -7.77 -3.55
N MET A 54 5.96 -7.58 -2.52
CA MET A 54 6.37 -7.03 -1.22
C MET A 54 7.53 -7.83 -0.62
N LYS A 55 7.47 -9.17 -0.67
CA LYS A 55 8.55 -10.04 -0.20
C LYS A 55 9.84 -9.87 -1.02
N GLN A 56 9.75 -9.68 -2.33
CA GLN A 56 10.91 -9.36 -3.18
C GLN A 56 11.54 -8.01 -2.83
N HIS A 57 10.71 -7.04 -2.42
CA HIS A 57 11.16 -5.74 -1.91
C HIS A 57 11.64 -5.79 -0.44
N GLY A 58 11.63 -6.96 0.20
CA GLY A 58 12.07 -7.12 1.60
C GLY A 58 11.05 -6.65 2.64
N ILE A 59 9.83 -6.35 2.22
CA ILE A 59 8.73 -5.91 3.08
C ILE A 59 8.13 -7.14 3.75
N ASN A 60 8.19 -7.16 5.08
CA ASN A 60 7.81 -8.32 5.86
C ASN A 60 6.32 -8.25 6.24
N ALA A 61 5.56 -9.32 6.01
CA ALA A 61 4.11 -9.32 6.21
C ALA A 61 3.66 -9.08 7.66
N SER A 62 4.54 -9.29 8.64
CA SER A 62 4.26 -9.06 10.07
C SER A 62 4.67 -7.68 10.58
N ALA A 63 5.54 -6.97 9.85
CA ALA A 63 6.01 -5.65 10.21
C ALA A 63 6.64 -5.03 8.95
N PRO A 64 5.81 -4.50 8.03
CA PRO A 64 6.32 -4.02 6.76
C PRO A 64 7.23 -2.81 6.92
N GLY A 65 7.24 -2.13 8.08
CA GLY A 65 8.03 -0.92 8.28
C GLY A 65 7.57 0.20 7.36
N LEU A 66 6.30 0.15 6.93
CA LEU A 66 5.72 1.07 5.98
C LEU A 66 4.53 1.75 6.60
N ARG A 67 4.57 3.08 6.54
CA ARG A 67 3.46 3.93 6.94
C ARG A 67 2.77 4.48 5.69
N MET A 68 1.45 4.64 5.79
CA MET A 68 0.63 5.31 4.78
C MET A 68 1.08 6.76 4.63
N THR A 69 1.35 7.18 3.40
CA THR A 69 1.59 8.58 3.07
C THR A 69 0.95 8.94 1.75
N GLY A 70 0.83 10.23 1.48
CA GLY A 70 0.37 10.73 0.19
C GLY A 70 -1.16 10.70 -0.02
N PRO A 71 -1.62 11.13 -1.20
CA PRO A 71 -3.04 11.31 -1.50
C PRO A 71 -3.84 10.01 -1.47
N ALA A 72 -3.20 8.86 -1.75
CA ALA A 72 -3.83 7.55 -1.65
C ALA A 72 -4.19 7.19 -0.19
N ALA A 73 -3.39 7.62 0.80
CA ALA A 73 -3.72 7.41 2.20
C ALA A 73 -4.95 8.21 2.61
N THR A 74 -5.10 9.45 2.10
CA THR A 74 -6.31 10.25 2.31
C THR A 74 -7.52 9.58 1.69
N ASP A 75 -7.40 9.05 0.47
CA ASP A 75 -8.48 8.33 -0.23
C ASP A 75 -8.86 7.04 0.51
N TYR A 76 -7.88 6.27 0.98
CA TYR A 76 -8.13 5.08 1.80
C TYR A 76 -8.81 5.41 3.13
N ILE A 77 -8.39 6.47 3.83
CA ILE A 77 -9.10 6.94 5.03
C ILE A 77 -10.54 7.32 4.67
N LEU A 78 -10.77 8.01 3.55
CA LEU A 78 -12.11 8.39 3.10
C LEU A 78 -12.97 7.18 2.70
N ALA A 79 -12.37 6.18 2.07
CA ALA A 79 -13.05 4.97 1.58
C ALA A 79 -13.32 3.97 2.72
N SER A 80 -12.40 3.89 3.69
CA SER A 80 -12.45 2.96 4.80
C SER A 80 -13.19 3.52 6.03
N TYR A 81 -13.29 4.85 6.15
CA TYR A 81 -14.27 5.54 7.01
C TYR A 81 -15.36 6.16 6.15
N PRO A 82 -16.40 5.39 5.74
CA PRO A 82 -17.62 6.05 5.31
C PRO A 82 -18.09 6.85 6.52
N ALA A 83 -18.13 8.18 6.39
CA ALA A 83 -18.68 9.06 7.42
C ALA A 83 -20.02 8.45 7.88
N LEU A 84 -20.05 7.95 9.10
CA LEU A 84 -21.28 7.46 9.71
C LEU A 84 -22.28 8.63 9.68
N PRO A 85 -23.52 8.40 9.22
CA PRO A 85 -24.52 9.44 9.00
C PRO A 85 -24.95 10.18 10.28
#